data_AF-A0A5C3PQW0-F1
#
_entry.id   AF-A0A5C3PQW0-F1
#
_cell.length_a   1.000
_cell.length_b   1.000
_cell.length_c   1.000
_cell.angle_alpha   90.00
_cell.angle_beta   90.00
_cell.angle_gamma   90.00
#
_symmetry.space_group_name_H-M   'P 1'
#
loop_
_entity.id
_entity.type
_entity.pdbx_description
1 polymer ?
#
loop_
_entity_poly.entity_id
_entity_poly.type
_entity_poly.pdbx_seq_one_letter_code
_entity_poly.pdbx_strand_id
1 'polypeptide(L)'
;MLVLQSFRVPSSASVHRSAQYFILSPMVRKQNQQQAVIYRCPTHPQVTSSNPNTKCYICVAEYKAATEAAKRAEAARRAAEAQRALALAAQQAAAAARTLAARQAVAAAKQAAAAQQAQQAAYHQVAAANKQINAAWQARGVAAVARKHAAHGKKS
;
A
#
# COMPACT_ATOMS: atom_id res chain seq x y z
N MET A 1 -30.35 -13.41 -30.15
CA MET A 1 -29.27 -12.93 -31.03
C MET A 1 -28.32 -12.07 -30.21
N LEU A 2 -27.16 -12.62 -29.84
CA LEU A 2 -26.12 -11.95 -29.07
C LEU A 2 -24.96 -11.61 -30.01
N VAL A 3 -24.70 -10.32 -30.21
CA VAL A 3 -23.56 -9.83 -31.00
C VAL A 3 -22.35 -9.71 -30.06
N LEU A 4 -21.41 -10.65 -30.19
CA LEU A 4 -20.08 -10.56 -29.60
C LEU A 4 -19.21 -9.65 -30.47
N GLN A 5 -18.85 -8.47 -29.96
CA GLN A 5 -17.84 -7.62 -30.60
C GLN A 5 -16.47 -7.91 -29.99
N SER A 6 -15.58 -8.43 -30.84
CA SER A 6 -14.19 -8.74 -30.56
C SER A 6 -13.35 -7.46 -30.46
N PHE A 7 -12.72 -7.22 -29.31
CA PHE A 7 -11.69 -6.19 -29.18
C PHE A 7 -10.35 -6.72 -29.68
N ARG A 8 -9.84 -6.11 -30.77
CA ARG A 8 -8.46 -6.27 -31.27
C ARG A 8 -7.51 -5.40 -30.44
N VAL A 9 -6.43 -6.01 -29.97
CA VAL A 9 -5.27 -5.32 -29.36
C VAL A 9 -4.32 -4.85 -30.48
N PRO A 10 -3.85 -3.59 -30.48
CA PRO A 10 -2.88 -3.14 -31.47
C PRO A 10 -1.45 -3.62 -31.17
N SER A 11 -0.79 -3.92 -32.29
CA SER A 11 0.50 -4.59 -32.46
C SER A 11 1.70 -3.73 -32.08
N SER A 12 2.75 -4.41 -31.62
CA SER A 12 4.08 -3.89 -31.29
C SER A 12 4.63 -2.95 -32.37
N ALA A 13 4.67 -1.65 -32.05
CA ALA A 13 5.36 -0.66 -32.86
C ALA A 13 6.88 -0.80 -32.65
N SER A 14 7.54 -1.23 -33.73
CA SER A 14 8.97 -1.07 -33.99
C SER A 14 9.47 0.33 -33.63
N VAL A 15 10.33 0.42 -32.62
CA VAL A 15 11.23 1.57 -32.43
C VAL A 15 12.67 1.06 -32.51
N HIS A 16 13.05 0.57 -33.70
CA HIS A 16 14.45 0.61 -34.13
C HIS A 16 14.67 1.97 -34.78
N ARG A 17 15.02 2.98 -33.97
CA ARG A 17 15.49 4.27 -34.50
C ARG A 17 16.99 4.36 -34.33
N SER A 18 17.62 4.17 -35.48
CA SER A 18 19.00 4.48 -35.84
C SER A 18 19.48 5.78 -35.19
N ALA A 19 20.52 5.68 -34.37
CA ALA A 19 21.42 6.78 -34.03
C ALA A 19 22.86 6.25 -34.08
N GLN A 20 23.29 5.92 -35.31
CA GLN A 20 24.67 6.12 -35.69
C GLN A 20 24.90 7.63 -35.67
N TYR A 21 25.84 8.12 -34.86
CA TYR A 21 26.97 8.94 -35.31
C TYR A 21 27.69 9.61 -34.13
N PHE A 22 28.99 9.80 -34.36
CA PHE A 22 29.89 10.70 -33.66
C PHE A 22 30.51 10.24 -32.34
N ILE A 23 31.44 9.30 -32.54
CA ILE A 23 32.83 9.43 -32.07
C ILE A 23 33.28 10.89 -32.26
N LEU A 24 33.22 11.68 -31.18
CA LEU A 24 34.12 12.82 -30.99
C LEU A 24 34.85 12.61 -29.67
N SER A 25 36.10 12.17 -29.78
CA SER A 25 37.07 11.96 -28.73
C SER A 25 37.22 13.16 -27.79
N PRO A 26 37.28 12.98 -26.46
CA PRO A 26 37.83 13.98 -25.56
C PRO A 26 39.30 13.66 -25.25
N MET A 27 40.22 13.92 -26.19
CA MET A 27 41.66 14.05 -25.88
C MET A 27 42.03 15.52 -25.63
N VAL A 28 41.24 16.24 -24.83
CA VAL A 28 41.59 17.58 -24.36
C VAL A 28 41.19 17.70 -22.88
N ARG A 29 42.20 18.03 -22.05
CA ARG A 29 42.21 18.25 -20.57
C ARG A 29 42.59 17.06 -19.67
N LYS A 30 43.59 16.29 -20.07
CA LYS A 30 44.56 15.72 -19.10
C LYS A 30 45.67 16.76 -18.85
N GLN A 31 45.36 17.86 -18.16
CA GLN A 31 46.36 18.72 -17.52
C GLN A 31 45.61 19.80 -16.73
N ASN A 32 45.91 19.88 -15.43
CA ASN A 32 45.28 20.76 -14.44
C ASN A 32 43.98 20.26 -13.77
N GLN A 33 43.90 18.97 -13.45
CA GLN A 33 43.13 18.50 -12.27
C GLN A 33 44.02 18.44 -11.02
N GLN A 34 44.95 19.38 -10.85
CA GLN A 34 45.39 19.70 -9.50
C GLN A 34 44.21 20.41 -8.84
N GLN A 35 43.22 19.64 -8.40
CA GLN A 35 42.19 20.15 -7.51
C GLN A 35 42.94 20.76 -6.34
N ALA A 36 42.97 22.09 -6.25
CA ALA A 36 43.57 22.79 -5.13
C ALA A 36 42.96 22.21 -3.85
N VAL A 37 43.74 21.41 -3.13
CA VAL A 37 43.30 20.79 -1.89
C VAL A 37 43.25 21.91 -0.86
N ILE A 38 42.07 22.51 -0.71
CA ILE A 38 41.82 23.52 0.30
C ILE A 38 41.46 22.77 1.59
N TYR A 39 42.19 23.02 2.66
CA TYR A 39 41.91 22.44 3.96
C TYR A 39 41.06 23.40 4.79
N ARG A 40 40.06 22.89 5.53
CA ARG A 40 39.15 23.69 6.36
C ARG A 40 39.22 23.26 7.81
N CYS A 41 39.10 24.23 8.71
CA CYS A 41 39.11 23.96 10.14
C CYS A 41 37.76 23.32 10.53
N PRO A 42 37.74 22.17 11.22
CA PRO A 42 36.49 21.46 11.55
C PRO A 42 35.57 22.25 12.51
N THR A 43 36.14 23.12 13.35
CA THR A 43 35.40 24.03 14.25
C THR A 43 35.10 25.38 13.62
N HIS A 44 35.88 25.82 12.63
CA HIS A 44 35.71 27.11 11.95
C HIS A 44 35.70 26.89 10.43
N PRO A 45 34.57 26.42 9.84
CA PRO A 45 34.51 26.01 8.44
C PRO A 45 34.80 27.14 7.43
N GLN A 46 34.74 28.40 7.88
CA GLN A 46 35.06 29.59 7.08
C GLN A 46 36.57 29.83 6.94
N VAL A 47 37.40 29.29 7.84
CA VAL A 47 38.86 29.43 7.77
C VAL A 47 39.44 28.32 6.90
N THR A 48 40.20 28.69 5.88
CA THR A 48 40.81 27.78 4.92
C THR A 48 42.34 27.91 4.88
N SER A 49 43.04 26.83 4.53
CA SER A 49 44.49 26.80 4.34
C SER A 49 44.82 25.99 3.09
N SER A 50 45.82 26.40 2.32
CA SER A 50 46.37 25.61 1.20
C SER A 50 47.39 24.57 1.67
N ASN A 51 47.79 24.61 2.94
CA ASN A 51 48.86 23.79 3.49
C ASN A 51 48.29 22.85 4.58
N PRO A 52 48.40 21.51 4.43
CA PRO A 52 47.84 20.53 5.38
C PRO A 52 48.47 20.60 6.78
N ASN A 53 49.74 20.99 6.85
CA ASN A 53 50.53 20.89 8.08
C ASN A 53 50.36 22.06 9.05
N THR A 54 49.53 23.06 8.71
CA THR A 54 49.29 24.20 9.60
C THR A 54 48.13 23.92 10.55
N LYS A 55 48.20 24.46 11.77
CA LYS A 55 47.08 24.44 12.72
C LYS A 55 46.22 25.68 12.51
N CYS A 56 44.94 25.59 12.83
CA CYS A 56 44.05 26.74 12.78
C CYS A 56 44.52 27.82 13.76
N TYR A 57 44.63 29.06 13.31
CA TYR A 57 45.09 30.17 14.16
C TYR A 57 44.06 30.59 15.22
N ILE A 58 42.79 30.18 15.08
CA ILE A 58 41.72 30.49 16.04
C ILE A 58 41.67 29.47 17.17
N CYS A 59 41.79 28.18 16.86
CA CYS A 59 41.50 27.10 17.81
C CYS A 59 42.53 25.97 17.85
N VAL A 60 43.63 26.10 17.12
CA VAL A 60 44.79 25.19 17.14
C VAL A 60 44.51 23.75 16.62
N ALA A 61 43.29 23.51 16.11
CA ALA A 61 42.93 22.23 15.48
C ALA A 61 43.56 22.07 14.09
N GLU A 62 43.78 20.83 13.67
CA GLU A 62 44.31 20.50 12.34
C GLU A 62 43.26 20.74 11.24
N TYR A 63 43.68 21.28 10.10
CA TYR A 63 42.77 21.46 8.96
C TYR A 63 42.51 20.13 8.25
N LYS A 64 41.25 19.84 7.92
CA LYS A 64 40.86 18.66 7.12
C LYS A 64 40.71 19.02 5.66
N ALA A 65 41.15 18.13 4.76
CA ALA A 65 41.05 18.34 3.32
C ALA A 65 39.58 18.51 2.89
N ALA A 66 39.23 19.69 2.39
CA ALA A 66 37.92 20.01 1.81
C ALA A 66 38.00 19.95 0.28
N THR A 67 38.53 18.84 -0.26
CA THR A 67 38.55 18.63 -1.71
C THR A 67 37.12 18.51 -2.24
N GLU A 68 36.91 18.98 -3.46
CA GLU A 68 35.63 18.77 -4.16
C GLU A 68 35.31 17.27 -4.30
N ALA A 69 36.34 16.42 -4.43
CA ALA A 69 36.19 14.97 -4.38
C ALA A 69 35.66 14.47 -3.02
N ALA A 70 36.19 14.95 -1.89
CA ALA A 70 35.72 14.57 -0.56
C ALA A 70 34.28 15.03 -0.29
N LYS A 71 33.93 16.27 -0.70
CA LYS A 71 32.54 16.78 -0.60
C LYS A 71 31.57 15.97 -1.45
N ARG A 72 31.96 15.61 -2.69
CA ARG A 72 31.15 14.75 -3.57
C ARG A 72 30.98 13.34 -3.00
N ALA A 73 32.03 12.77 -2.40
CA ALA A 73 31.95 11.48 -1.74
C ALA A 73 31.01 11.52 -0.51
N GLU A 74 31.06 12.58 0.29
CA GLU A 74 30.14 12.78 1.41
C GLU A 74 28.69 12.98 0.93
N ALA A 75 28.47 13.80 -0.11
CA ALA A 75 27.17 13.98 -0.72
C ALA A 75 26.60 12.67 -1.29
N ALA A 76 27.44 11.84 -1.91
CA ALA A 76 27.04 10.52 -2.40
C ALA A 76 26.65 9.57 -1.26
N ARG A 77 27.37 9.59 -0.12
CA ARG A 77 26.99 8.81 1.07
C ARG A 77 25.65 9.26 1.62
N ARG A 78 25.45 10.58 1.79
CA ARG A 78 24.16 11.14 2.24
C ARG A 78 23.03 10.80 1.28
N ALA A 79 23.27 10.83 -0.03
CA ALA A 79 22.29 10.43 -1.04
C ALA A 79 21.95 8.92 -0.94
N ALA A 80 22.95 8.07 -0.73
CA ALA A 80 22.73 6.63 -0.54
C ALA A 80 21.99 6.33 0.77
N GLU A 81 22.29 7.03 1.85
CA GLU A 81 21.55 6.95 3.12
C GLU A 81 20.10 7.42 2.96
N ALA A 82 19.87 8.53 2.25
CA ALA A 82 18.52 9.00 1.94
C ALA A 82 17.73 7.99 1.09
N GLN A 83 18.38 7.35 0.10
CA GLN A 83 17.76 6.27 -0.69
C GLN A 83 17.41 5.05 0.18
N ARG A 84 18.28 4.65 1.11
CA ARG A 84 18.00 3.57 2.07
C ARG A 84 16.85 3.93 2.99
N ALA A 85 16.79 5.16 3.49
CA ALA A 85 15.70 5.65 4.33
C ALA A 85 14.36 5.63 3.57
N LEU A 86 14.35 6.09 2.31
CA LEU A 86 13.17 6.04 1.45
C LEU A 86 12.71 4.60 1.20
N ALA A 87 13.64 3.68 0.96
CA ALA A 87 13.33 2.26 0.78
C ALA A 87 12.73 1.63 2.04
N LEU A 88 13.27 1.95 3.23
CA LEU A 88 12.73 1.48 4.51
C LEU A 88 11.32 2.04 4.75
N ALA A 89 11.10 3.33 4.47
CA ALA A 89 9.78 3.95 4.58
C ALA A 89 8.75 3.27 3.64
N ALA A 90 9.14 2.94 2.41
CA ALA A 90 8.29 2.19 1.49
C ALA A 90 7.96 0.79 1.99
N GLN A 91 8.92 0.06 2.58
CA GLN A 91 8.69 -1.24 3.19
C GLN A 91 7.73 -1.15 4.38
N GLN A 92 7.89 -0.15 5.24
CA GLN A 92 7.01 0.11 6.38
C GLN A 92 5.58 0.45 5.92
N ALA A 93 5.44 1.28 4.89
CA ALA A 93 4.14 1.61 4.30
C ALA A 93 3.45 0.37 3.72
N ALA A 94 4.19 -0.50 3.02
CA ALA A 94 3.67 -1.76 2.50
C ALA A 94 3.23 -2.71 3.63
N ALA A 95 4.00 -2.79 4.72
CA ALA A 95 3.63 -3.59 5.89
C ALA A 95 2.35 -3.05 6.55
N ALA A 96 2.24 -1.74 6.75
CA ALA A 96 1.05 -1.09 7.29
C ALA A 96 -0.19 -1.32 6.41
N ALA A 97 -0.04 -1.26 5.09
CA ALA A 97 -1.12 -1.56 4.14
C ALA A 97 -1.62 -3.01 4.26
N ARG A 98 -0.70 -3.98 4.42
CA ARG A 98 -1.07 -5.39 4.66
C ARG A 98 -1.83 -5.55 5.98
N THR A 99 -1.38 -4.89 7.05
CA THR A 99 -2.08 -4.92 8.35
C THR A 99 -3.48 -4.31 8.25
N LEU A 100 -3.63 -3.20 7.53
CA LEU A 100 -4.94 -2.58 7.29
C LEU A 100 -5.86 -3.50 6.50
N ALA A 101 -5.36 -4.11 5.42
CA ALA A 101 -6.11 -5.07 4.62
C ALA A 101 -6.57 -6.28 5.45
N ALA A 102 -5.71 -6.82 6.33
CA ALA A 102 -6.08 -7.90 7.23
C ALA A 102 -7.19 -7.49 8.22
N ARG A 103 -7.13 -6.27 8.78
CA ARG A 103 -8.19 -5.74 9.66
C ARG A 103 -9.52 -5.58 8.91
N GLN A 104 -9.48 -5.07 7.68
CA GLN A 104 -10.65 -4.93 6.83
C GLN A 104 -11.26 -6.31 6.49
N ALA A 105 -10.43 -7.32 6.19
CA ALA A 105 -10.90 -8.68 5.94
C ALA A 105 -11.60 -9.29 7.18
N VAL A 106 -11.02 -9.10 8.37
CA VAL A 106 -11.66 -9.56 9.62
C VAL A 106 -12.98 -8.82 9.89
N ALA A 107 -13.02 -7.50 9.65
CA ALA A 107 -14.26 -6.73 9.79
C ALA A 107 -15.34 -7.20 8.81
N ALA A 108 -14.98 -7.44 7.54
CA ALA A 108 -15.88 -7.97 6.53
C ALA A 108 -16.39 -9.37 6.90
N ALA A 109 -15.53 -10.24 7.42
CA ALA A 109 -15.92 -11.58 7.89
C ALA A 109 -16.92 -11.50 9.07
N LYS A 110 -16.70 -10.58 10.02
CA LYS A 110 -17.65 -10.34 11.11
C LYS A 110 -19.00 -9.85 10.61
N GLN A 111 -19.01 -8.93 9.65
CA GLN A 111 -20.25 -8.44 9.03
C GLN A 111 -20.98 -9.56 8.28
N ALA A 112 -20.26 -10.40 7.55
CA ALA A 112 -20.84 -11.55 6.86
C ALA A 112 -21.44 -12.56 7.84
N ALA A 113 -20.75 -12.86 8.95
CA ALA A 113 -21.25 -13.75 9.99
C ALA A 113 -22.52 -13.19 10.66
N ALA A 114 -22.55 -11.89 10.96
CA ALA A 114 -23.74 -11.24 11.50
C ALA A 114 -24.92 -11.27 10.51
N ALA A 115 -24.65 -11.07 9.21
CA ALA A 115 -25.68 -11.17 8.18
C ALA A 115 -26.24 -12.61 8.07
N GLN A 116 -25.39 -13.64 8.15
CA GLN A 116 -25.82 -15.04 8.17
C GLN A 116 -26.67 -15.36 9.40
N GLN A 117 -26.27 -14.89 10.58
CA GLN A 117 -27.06 -15.05 11.80
C GLN A 117 -28.44 -14.38 11.70
N ALA A 118 -28.50 -13.17 11.13
CA ALA A 118 -29.75 -12.47 10.87
C ALA A 118 -30.65 -13.25 9.90
N GLN A 119 -30.09 -13.81 8.82
CA GLN A 119 -30.84 -14.65 7.88
C GLN A 119 -31.39 -15.93 8.54
N GLN A 120 -30.58 -16.60 9.36
CA GLN A 120 -31.03 -17.78 10.11
C GLN A 120 -32.14 -17.43 11.10
N ALA A 121 -32.00 -16.32 11.84
CA ALA A 121 -33.03 -15.84 12.75
C ALA A 121 -34.34 -15.54 11.99
N ALA A 122 -34.27 -14.88 10.84
CA ALA A 122 -35.43 -14.62 9.99
C ALA A 122 -36.09 -15.91 9.50
N TYR A 123 -35.30 -16.90 9.07
CA TYR A 123 -35.81 -18.21 8.67
C TYR A 123 -36.57 -18.90 9.82
N HIS A 124 -36.01 -18.89 11.03
CA HIS A 124 -36.66 -19.46 12.20
C HIS A 124 -37.95 -18.72 12.59
N GLN A 125 -37.99 -17.39 12.45
CA GLN A 125 -39.21 -16.61 12.65
C GLN A 125 -40.32 -17.00 11.67
N VAL A 126 -39.98 -17.14 10.39
CA VAL A 126 -40.94 -17.59 9.35
C VAL A 126 -41.41 -19.02 9.63
N ALA A 127 -40.51 -19.92 10.01
CA ALA A 127 -40.86 -21.30 10.36
C ALA A 127 -41.81 -21.35 11.58
N ALA A 128 -41.55 -20.53 12.60
CA ALA A 128 -42.40 -20.41 13.78
C ALA A 128 -43.79 -19.85 13.42
N ALA A 129 -43.85 -18.81 12.58
CA ALA A 129 -45.12 -18.25 12.09
C ALA A 129 -45.94 -19.28 11.30
N ASN A 130 -45.30 -20.03 10.40
CA ASN A 130 -45.97 -21.09 9.64
C ASN A 130 -46.53 -22.19 10.57
N LYS A 131 -45.81 -22.56 11.62
CA LYS A 131 -46.30 -23.51 12.64
C LYS A 131 -47.56 -22.98 13.33
N GLN A 132 -47.59 -21.70 13.70
CA GLN A 132 -48.76 -21.06 14.32
C GLN A 132 -49.97 -21.02 13.38
N ILE A 133 -49.75 -20.65 12.11
CA ILE A 133 -50.81 -20.64 11.08
C ILE A 133 -51.42 -22.03 10.90
N ASN A 134 -50.58 -23.06 10.80
CA ASN A 134 -51.05 -24.44 10.64
C ASN A 134 -51.83 -24.92 11.87
N ALA A 135 -51.36 -24.61 13.08
CA ALA A 135 -52.08 -24.93 14.31
C ALA A 135 -53.45 -24.23 14.37
N ALA A 136 -53.52 -22.97 13.97
CA ALA A 136 -54.78 -22.22 13.90
C ALA A 136 -55.75 -22.83 12.89
N TRP A 137 -55.26 -23.26 11.72
CA TRP A 137 -56.07 -23.96 10.72
C TRP A 137 -56.64 -25.28 11.26
N GLN A 138 -55.81 -26.09 11.91
CA GLN A 138 -56.24 -27.35 12.54
C GLN A 138 -57.30 -27.11 13.62
N ALA A 139 -57.07 -26.14 14.52
CA ALA A 139 -58.01 -25.80 15.58
C ALA A 139 -59.37 -25.34 15.02
N ARG A 140 -59.37 -24.52 13.96
CA ARG A 140 -60.59 -24.10 13.27
C ARG A 140 -61.32 -25.28 12.63
N GLY A 141 -60.59 -26.21 12.03
CA GLY A 141 -61.13 -27.46 11.47
C GLY A 141 -61.82 -28.32 12.53
N VAL A 142 -61.13 -28.59 13.65
CA VAL A 142 -61.68 -29.36 14.77
C VAL A 142 -62.94 -28.69 15.35
N ALA A 143 -62.89 -27.36 15.56
CA ALA A 143 -64.05 -26.62 16.06
C ALA A 143 -65.25 -26.66 15.08
N ALA A 144 -65.00 -26.63 13.77
CA ALA A 144 -66.06 -26.74 12.77
C ALA A 144 -66.72 -28.13 12.78
N VAL A 145 -65.93 -29.20 12.92
CA VAL A 145 -66.43 -30.58 13.05
C VAL A 145 -67.26 -30.73 14.34
N ALA A 146 -66.75 -30.25 15.47
CA ALA A 146 -67.46 -30.29 16.75
C ALA A 146 -68.82 -29.58 16.69
N ARG A 147 -68.89 -28.40 16.06
CA ARG A 147 -70.16 -27.67 15.85
C ARG A 147 -71.16 -28.46 15.01
N LYS A 148 -70.72 -29.15 13.96
CA LYS A 148 -71.59 -30.02 13.15
C LYS A 148 -72.17 -31.16 14.00
N HIS A 149 -71.35 -31.88 14.77
CA HIS A 149 -71.83 -32.96 15.64
C HIS A 149 -72.83 -32.47 16.69
N ALA A 150 -72.58 -31.34 17.34
CA ALA A 150 -73.50 -30.75 18.32
C ALA A 150 -74.86 -30.35 17.73
N ALA A 151 -74.89 -29.92 16.46
CA ALA A 151 -76.12 -29.58 15.77
C ALA A 151 -76.98 -30.80 15.40
N HIS A 152 -76.36 -31.95 15.11
CA HIS A 152 -77.08 -33.20 14.82
C HIS A 152 -77.61 -33.88 16.08
N GLY A 153 -76.92 -33.80 17.22
CA GLY A 153 -77.34 -34.42 18.47
C GLY A 153 -78.58 -33.81 19.14
N LYS A 154 -79.03 -32.62 18.73
CA LYS A 154 -80.24 -31.97 19.26
C LYS A 154 -81.54 -32.35 18.51
N LYS A 155 -81.46 -33.21 17.50
CA LYS A 155 -82.61 -33.62 16.66
C LYS A 155 -83.15 -35.03 16.96
N SER A 156 -82.63 -35.70 17.98
CA SER A 156 -83.17 -36.94 18.56
C SER A 156 -83.79 -36.65 19.91
#